data_AF-A0A6H9H953-F1
#
_entry.id   AF-A0A6H9H953-F1
#
_cell.length_a   1.000
_cell.length_b   1.000
_cell.length_c   1.000
_cell.angle_alpha   90.00
_cell.angle_beta   90.00
_cell.angle_gamma   90.00
#
_symmetry.space_group_name_H-M   'P 1'
#
loop_
_entity.id
_entity.type
_entity.pdbx_description
1 polymer ?
#
loop_
_entity_poly.entity_id
_entity_poly.type
_entity_poly.pdbx_seq_one_letter_code
_entity_poly.pdbx_strand_id
1 'polypeptide(L)'
;MPRSLSPSSFRLSLLALCGAVAAGASTQIQAQIPGGLTSALPDVASTGAGNAAGVLSYCMKQKLVDSVEGNSVYGLLAKKPEVAEQSDAFKTGSTGTLLSSGSAPFSLDKAPKSVRKTVCNMVLKQSRSFI
;
A
#
# COMPACT_ATOMS: atom_id res chain seq x y z
N MET A 1 -39.15 -40.78 -29.40
CA MET A 1 -37.72 -41.13 -29.62
C MET A 1 -37.55 -41.33 -31.12
N PRO A 2 -36.68 -40.57 -31.80
CA PRO A 2 -35.27 -40.98 -32.04
C PRO A 2 -34.31 -39.90 -31.48
N ARG A 3 -33.12 -40.14 -30.89
CA ARG A 3 -31.94 -40.97 -31.20
C ARG A 3 -31.25 -40.61 -32.53
N SER A 4 -30.20 -39.79 -32.45
CA SER A 4 -28.85 -40.01 -33.03
C SER A 4 -28.10 -38.66 -33.08
N LEU A 5 -26.97 -38.50 -32.39
CA LEU A 5 -25.61 -38.99 -32.70
C LEU A 5 -24.97 -38.26 -33.91
N SER A 6 -24.08 -37.30 -33.57
CA SER A 6 -22.73 -37.05 -34.14
C SER A 6 -22.59 -36.81 -35.66
N PRO A 7 -21.40 -36.49 -36.22
CA PRO A 7 -20.14 -36.06 -35.62
C PRO A 7 -19.49 -34.83 -36.31
N SER A 8 -18.41 -34.35 -35.69
CA SER A 8 -17.19 -33.81 -36.30
C SER A 8 -17.30 -32.99 -37.59
N SER A 9 -17.03 -31.70 -37.49
CA SER A 9 -16.16 -31.03 -38.46
C SER A 9 -15.63 -29.69 -37.96
N PHE A 10 -14.30 -29.61 -37.98
CA PHE A 10 -13.49 -28.40 -38.10
C PHE A 10 -13.32 -27.49 -36.89
N ARG A 11 -12.30 -27.88 -36.11
CA ARG A 11 -11.39 -26.99 -35.40
C ARG A 11 -10.87 -25.87 -36.32
N LEU A 12 -10.94 -24.63 -35.84
CA LEU A 12 -10.00 -23.54 -36.17
C LEU A 12 -10.09 -22.55 -34.99
N SER A 13 -9.25 -22.68 -33.97
CA SER A 13 -8.02 -21.88 -33.79
C SER A 13 -8.22 -20.40 -34.10
N LEU A 14 -8.29 -19.53 -33.08
CA LEU A 14 -7.15 -18.65 -32.73
C LEU A 14 -7.46 -17.81 -31.47
N LEU A 15 -6.53 -17.86 -30.51
CA LEU A 15 -6.39 -16.86 -29.46
C LEU A 15 -6.14 -15.48 -30.07
N ALA A 16 -6.75 -14.45 -29.49
CA ALA A 16 -6.20 -13.09 -29.50
C ALA A 16 -6.30 -12.52 -28.08
N LEU A 17 -5.39 -12.99 -27.23
CA LEU A 17 -5.10 -12.47 -25.91
C LEU A 17 -4.23 -11.21 -26.10
N CYS A 18 -4.83 -10.01 -26.08
CA CYS A 18 -4.10 -8.75 -26.05
C CYS A 18 -4.52 -7.94 -24.83
N GLY A 19 -3.62 -7.87 -23.86
CA GLY A 19 -3.77 -7.10 -22.64
C GLY A 19 -2.48 -7.11 -21.82
N ALA A 20 -1.34 -6.88 -22.47
CA ALA A 20 -0.08 -6.63 -21.79
C ALA A 20 -0.12 -5.20 -21.23
N VAL A 21 -0.45 -5.06 -19.95
CA VAL A 21 -0.06 -3.88 -19.18
C VAL A 21 1.23 -4.21 -18.43
N ALA A 22 2.32 -3.62 -18.90
CA ALA A 22 3.58 -3.60 -18.18
C ALA A 22 3.38 -2.75 -16.92
N ALA A 23 3.45 -3.38 -15.75
CA ALA A 23 3.72 -2.70 -14.48
C ALA A 23 5.15 -3.06 -14.09
N GLY A 24 6.01 -2.04 -14.07
CA GLY A 24 7.45 -2.19 -13.84
C GLY A 24 7.76 -2.94 -12.56
N ALA A 25 8.79 -3.78 -12.63
CA ALA A 25 9.47 -4.30 -11.46
C ALA A 25 10.07 -3.12 -10.69
N SER A 26 9.37 -2.67 -9.65
CA SER A 26 9.98 -1.84 -8.62
C SER A 26 10.87 -2.77 -7.81
N THR A 27 12.18 -2.70 -8.03
CA THR A 27 13.20 -3.27 -7.15
C THR A 27 12.99 -2.70 -5.75
N GLN A 28 12.29 -3.45 -4.90
CA GLN A 28 12.07 -3.10 -3.50
C GLN A 28 13.42 -3.18 -2.78
N ILE A 29 14.05 -2.03 -2.58
CA ILE A 29 15.11 -1.86 -1.61
C ILE A 29 14.45 -2.13 -0.25
N GLN A 30 14.52 -3.39 0.20
CA GLN A 30 14.25 -3.75 1.59
C GLN A 30 15.24 -2.94 2.43
N ALA A 31 14.76 -1.86 3.03
CA ALA A 31 15.45 -1.20 4.13
C ALA A 31 15.52 -2.23 5.27
N GLN A 32 16.57 -3.04 5.28
CA GLN A 32 16.86 -4.02 6.31
C GLN A 32 17.16 -3.25 7.60
N ILE A 33 16.14 -3.10 8.45
CA ILE A 33 16.30 -2.55 9.79
C ILE A 33 17.05 -3.61 10.62
N PRO A 34 18.29 -3.37 11.08
CA PRO A 34 19.04 -4.36 11.82
C PRO A 34 18.48 -4.45 13.24
N GLY A 35 17.99 -5.64 13.64
CA GLY A 35 17.70 -5.98 15.03
C GLY A 35 16.25 -6.41 15.30
N GLY A 36 15.98 -7.72 15.22
CA GLY A 36 15.16 -8.50 16.16
C GLY A 36 13.70 -8.15 16.48
N LEU A 37 13.13 -7.05 15.96
CA LEU A 37 11.75 -6.62 16.19
C LEU A 37 10.85 -6.82 14.95
N THR A 38 11.24 -7.74 14.06
CA THR A 38 10.69 -7.84 12.70
C THR A 38 9.36 -8.58 12.62
N SER A 39 8.96 -9.37 13.62
CA SER A 39 7.78 -10.23 13.53
C SER A 39 6.45 -9.56 13.88
N ALA A 40 6.45 -8.34 14.43
CA ALA A 40 5.23 -7.65 14.88
C ALA A 40 4.99 -6.29 14.22
N LEU A 41 5.98 -5.74 13.52
CA LEU A 41 5.89 -4.45 12.86
C LEU A 41 5.63 -4.64 11.37
N PRO A 42 4.67 -3.91 10.78
CA PRO A 42 4.40 -3.99 9.34
C PRO A 42 5.57 -3.43 8.54
N ASP A 43 5.74 -3.94 7.32
CA ASP A 43 6.71 -3.38 6.38
C ASP A 43 6.20 -2.05 5.81
N VAL A 44 6.68 -0.94 6.37
CA VAL A 44 6.27 0.40 5.92
C VAL A 44 7.01 0.84 4.66
N ALA A 45 8.21 0.30 4.42
CA ALA A 45 9.06 0.68 3.29
C ALA A 45 8.40 0.35 1.93
N SER A 46 7.62 -0.72 1.88
CA SER A 46 6.89 -1.12 0.67
C SER A 46 5.48 -0.52 0.57
N THR A 47 5.15 0.43 1.44
CA THR A 47 3.89 1.20 1.37
C THR A 47 4.02 2.30 0.32
N GLY A 48 3.04 2.41 -0.58
CA GLY A 48 3.01 3.48 -1.58
C GLY A 48 2.71 4.87 -0.99
N ALA A 49 3.15 5.93 -1.67
CA ALA A 49 3.03 7.32 -1.21
C ALA A 49 1.59 7.72 -0.84
N GLY A 50 0.59 7.32 -1.63
CA GLY A 50 -0.81 7.61 -1.35
C GLY A 50 -1.30 7.00 -0.02
N ASN A 51 -1.00 5.72 0.24
CA ASN A 51 -1.36 5.10 1.50
C ASN A 51 -0.56 5.68 2.67
N ALA A 52 0.76 5.90 2.51
CA ALA A 52 1.59 6.52 3.53
C ALA A 52 1.08 7.92 3.92
N ALA A 53 0.65 8.74 2.95
CA ALA A 53 0.06 10.05 3.20
C ALA A 53 -1.26 9.96 3.99
N GLY A 54 -2.13 9.02 3.63
CA GLY A 54 -3.36 8.76 4.36
C GLY A 54 -3.08 8.33 5.80
N VAL A 55 -2.16 7.37 5.99
CA VAL A 55 -1.77 6.89 7.32
C VAL A 55 -1.14 8.00 8.14
N LEU A 56 -0.30 8.84 7.55
CA LEU A 56 0.29 9.99 8.22
C LEU A 56 -0.79 10.96 8.73
N SER A 57 -1.81 11.25 7.91
CA SER A 57 -2.97 12.05 8.33
C SER A 57 -3.70 11.42 9.52
N TYR A 58 -3.90 10.09 9.52
CA TYR A 58 -4.45 9.37 10.68
C TYR A 58 -3.56 9.52 11.93
N CYS A 59 -2.25 9.33 11.79
CA CYS A 59 -1.30 9.42 12.89
C CYS A 59 -1.28 10.81 13.54
N MET A 60 -1.38 11.86 12.73
CA MET A 60 -1.47 13.24 13.23
C MET A 60 -2.78 13.49 13.98
N LYS A 61 -3.93 13.06 13.42
CA LYS A 61 -5.24 13.15 14.10
C LYS A 61 -5.22 12.47 15.47
N GLN A 62 -4.54 11.34 15.58
CA GLN A 62 -4.42 10.57 16.83
C GLN A 62 -3.27 11.03 17.76
N LYS A 63 -2.55 12.10 17.39
CA LYS A 63 -1.38 12.62 18.14
C LYS A 63 -0.31 11.52 18.41
N LEU A 64 -0.07 10.69 17.41
CA LEU A 64 0.89 9.58 17.46
C LEU A 64 2.27 9.96 16.90
N VAL A 65 2.36 11.11 16.24
CA VAL A 65 3.60 11.72 15.71
C VAL A 65 3.66 13.20 16.13
N ASP A 66 4.84 13.79 16.00
CA ASP A 66 4.98 15.23 16.15
C ASP A 66 4.09 15.96 15.14
N SER A 67 3.29 16.90 15.63
CA SER A 67 2.29 17.58 14.81
C SER A 67 2.91 18.61 13.87
N VAL A 68 4.02 19.25 14.26
CA VAL A 68 4.71 20.22 13.41
C VAL A 68 5.33 19.49 12.23
N GLU A 69 6.11 18.45 12.55
CA GLU A 69 6.80 17.63 11.56
C GLU A 69 5.82 16.91 10.63
N GLY A 70 4.75 16.32 11.19
CA GLY A 70 3.71 15.65 10.42
C GLY A 70 3.03 16.60 9.42
N ASN A 71 2.67 17.82 9.84
CA ASN A 71 2.06 18.81 8.95
C ASN A 71 3.03 19.25 7.84
N SER A 72 4.30 19.49 8.17
CA SER A 72 5.30 19.87 7.18
C SER A 72 5.51 18.78 6.12
N VAL A 73 5.70 17.53 6.54
CA VAL A 73 5.89 16.41 5.62
C VAL A 73 4.62 16.16 4.82
N TYR A 74 3.43 16.14 5.45
CA TYR A 74 2.16 15.96 4.74
C TYR A 74 1.95 17.03 3.67
N GLY A 75 2.22 18.31 3.98
CA GLY A 75 2.04 19.41 3.03
C GLY A 75 2.97 19.33 1.81
N LEU A 76 4.17 18.75 1.96
CA LEU A 76 5.07 18.48 0.83
C LEU A 76 4.62 17.24 0.05
N LEU A 77 4.20 16.20 0.77
CA LEU A 77 3.77 14.92 0.22
C LEU A 77 2.48 15.05 -0.60
N ALA A 78 1.51 15.84 -0.13
CA ALA A 78 0.25 16.12 -0.81
C ALA A 78 0.43 16.88 -2.14
N LYS A 79 1.59 17.50 -2.37
CA LYS A 79 1.92 18.13 -3.67
C LYS A 79 2.49 17.13 -4.68
N LYS A 80 2.82 15.91 -4.27
CA LYS A 80 3.38 14.89 -5.16
C LYS A 80 2.24 14.27 -5.98
N PRO A 81 2.43 14.06 -7.29
CA PRO A 81 1.38 13.50 -8.17
C PRO A 81 1.00 12.06 -7.79
N GLU A 82 1.89 11.36 -7.07
CA GLU A 82 1.69 9.99 -6.58
C GLU A 82 0.70 9.93 -5.40
N VAL A 83 0.40 11.08 -4.77
CA VAL A 83 -0.54 11.20 -3.66
C VAL A 83 -1.87 11.73 -4.20
N ALA A 84 -2.64 10.82 -4.76
CA ALA A 84 -4.03 11.12 -5.07
C ALA A 84 -4.88 10.95 -3.81
N GLU A 85 -5.33 12.05 -3.19
CA GLU A 85 -6.23 12.02 -2.02
C GLU A 85 -7.57 11.30 -2.31
N GLN A 86 -7.93 11.22 -3.59
CA GLN A 86 -9.11 10.47 -4.05
C GLN A 86 -8.86 8.97 -4.22
N SER A 87 -7.61 8.51 -4.19
CA SER A 87 -7.28 7.09 -4.33
C SER A 87 -7.77 6.27 -3.14
N ASP A 88 -8.15 5.02 -3.39
CA ASP A 88 -8.50 4.06 -2.35
C ASP A 88 -7.36 3.87 -1.36
N ALA A 89 -6.11 3.83 -1.84
CA ALA A 89 -4.92 3.70 -1.00
C ALA A 89 -4.84 4.81 0.06
N PHE A 90 -5.05 6.07 -0.35
CA PHE A 90 -5.09 7.20 0.57
C PHE A 90 -6.27 7.11 1.55
N LYS A 91 -7.47 6.80 1.05
CA LYS A 91 -8.68 6.67 1.88
C LYS A 91 -8.49 5.58 2.94
N THR A 92 -8.03 4.39 2.55
CA THR A 92 -7.69 3.29 3.47
C THR A 92 -6.60 3.68 4.46
N GLY A 93 -5.59 4.45 4.02
CA GLY A 93 -4.59 4.99 4.92
C GLY A 93 -5.18 5.93 5.97
N SER A 94 -6.09 6.81 5.54
CA SER A 94 -6.73 7.83 6.38
C SER A 94 -7.62 7.26 7.50
N THR A 95 -8.01 6.00 7.37
CA THR A 95 -8.73 5.21 8.39
C THR A 95 -7.79 4.45 9.32
N GLY A 96 -6.47 4.59 9.20
CA GLY A 96 -5.49 3.91 10.04
C GLY A 96 -5.08 2.52 9.53
N THR A 97 -5.30 2.22 8.25
CA THR A 97 -4.89 0.94 7.64
C THR A 97 -3.70 1.13 6.72
N LEU A 98 -2.59 0.50 7.07
CA LEU A 98 -1.35 0.51 6.29
C LEU A 98 -1.36 -0.65 5.30
N LEU A 99 -1.12 -0.33 4.03
CA LEU A 99 -1.05 -1.28 2.93
C LEU A 99 0.40 -1.42 2.47
N SER A 100 0.95 -2.62 2.59
CA SER A 100 2.31 -2.93 2.17
C SER A 100 2.28 -4.00 1.09
N SER A 101 3.06 -3.82 0.02
CA SER A 101 3.07 -4.80 -1.07
C SER A 101 3.57 -6.16 -0.57
N GLY A 102 2.78 -7.21 -0.85
CA GLY A 102 3.11 -8.58 -0.46
C GLY A 102 2.85 -8.92 1.02
N SER A 103 2.28 -8.01 1.81
CA SER A 103 1.93 -8.25 3.21
C SER A 103 0.44 -8.01 3.48
N ALA A 104 -0.08 -8.62 4.54
CA ALA A 104 -1.44 -8.36 4.99
C ALA A 104 -1.60 -6.90 5.44
N PRO A 105 -2.78 -6.29 5.24
CA PRO A 105 -3.03 -4.92 5.69
C PRO A 105 -2.90 -4.82 7.21
N PHE A 106 -2.20 -3.80 7.68
CA PHE A 106 -1.99 -3.58 9.11
C PHE A 106 -2.91 -2.48 9.62
N SER A 107 -3.81 -2.84 10.55
CA SER A 107 -4.73 -1.89 11.18
C SER A 107 -4.11 -1.28 12.44
N LEU A 108 -3.83 0.02 12.42
CA LEU A 108 -3.30 0.76 13.57
C LEU A 108 -4.26 0.73 14.76
N ASP A 109 -5.58 0.83 14.54
CA ASP A 109 -6.59 0.83 15.61
C ASP A 109 -6.60 -0.46 16.44
N LYS A 110 -6.17 -1.58 15.86
CA LYS A 110 -6.10 -2.88 16.55
C LYS A 110 -4.78 -3.05 17.31
N ALA A 111 -3.80 -2.17 17.07
CA ALA A 111 -2.49 -2.25 17.68
C ALA A 111 -2.40 -1.44 19.00
N PRO A 112 -1.57 -1.89 19.96
CA PRO A 112 -1.33 -1.12 21.19
C PRO A 112 -0.69 0.24 20.88
N LYS A 113 -0.91 1.21 21.76
CA LYS A 113 -0.51 2.62 21.55
C LYS A 113 0.99 2.78 21.25
N SER A 114 1.84 1.99 21.89
CA SER A 114 3.29 2.00 21.66
C SER A 114 3.64 1.56 20.24
N VAL A 115 3.03 0.48 19.75
CA VAL A 115 3.22 -0.01 18.38
C VAL A 115 2.70 1.00 17.36
N ARG A 116 1.51 1.56 17.60
CA ARG A 116 0.96 2.63 16.76
C ARG A 116 1.92 3.81 16.61
N LYS A 117 2.49 4.30 17.72
CA LYS A 117 3.50 5.37 17.67
C LYS A 117 4.72 4.96 16.86
N THR A 118 5.25 3.75 17.07
CA THR A 118 6.40 3.25 16.30
C THR A 118 6.09 3.22 14.81
N VAL A 119 4.97 2.62 14.41
CA VAL A 119 4.54 2.53 13.01
C VAL A 119 4.32 3.90 12.41
N CYS A 120 3.65 4.81 13.12
CA CYS A 120 3.44 6.17 12.65
C CYS A 120 4.75 6.96 12.45
N ASN A 121 5.76 6.75 13.30
CA ASN A 121 7.09 7.34 13.10
C ASN A 121 7.81 6.71 11.89
N MET A 122 7.66 5.40 11.67
CA MET A 122 8.17 4.75 10.46
C MET A 122 7.48 5.30 9.20
N VAL A 123 6.16 5.50 9.23
CA VAL A 123 5.39 6.11 8.13
C VAL A 123 5.85 7.53 7.88
N LEU A 124 6.07 8.34 8.92
CA LEU A 124 6.62 9.69 8.77
C LEU A 124 7.98 9.67 8.07
N LYS A 125 8.88 8.76 8.46
CA LYS A 125 10.18 8.57 7.78
C LYS A 125 10.02 8.10 6.34
N GLN A 126 9.09 7.18 6.07
CA GLN A 126 8.80 6.71 4.72
C GLN A 126 8.20 7.82 3.84
N SER A 127 7.28 8.61 4.38
CA SER A 127 6.73 9.81 3.73
C SER A 127 7.84 10.78 3.31
N ARG A 128 8.85 10.96 4.17
CA ARG A 128 10.02 11.78 3.82
C ARG A 128 10.85 11.20 2.67
N SER A 129 10.77 9.90 2.38
CA SER A 129 11.46 9.28 1.24
C SER A 129 10.81 9.61 -0.09
N PHE A 130 9.56 10.10 -0.11
CA PHE A 130 8.85 10.44 -1.33
C PHE A 130 8.93 11.93 -1.68
N ILE A 131 9.36 12.80 -0.76
CA ILE A 131 9.47 14.25 -1.00
C ILE A 131 10.81 14.57 -1.63
#